data_AF-A0A9P7K6T3-F1
#
_entry.id   AF-A0A9P7K6T3-F1
#
_cell.length_a   1.000
_cell.length_b   1.000
_cell.length_c   1.000
_cell.angle_alpha   90.00
_cell.angle_beta   90.00
_cell.angle_gamma   90.00
#
_symmetry.space_group_name_H-M   'P 1'
#
loop_
_entity.id
_entity.type
_entity.pdbx_description
1 polymer ?
#
loop_
_entity_poly.entity_id
_entity_poly.type
_entity_poly.pdbx_seq_one_letter_code
_entity_poly.pdbx_strand_id
1 'polypeptide(L)' 'NFQSCWDGKNLDSPDHKSHVAYRSEGADRGSCKDPKFPVTLPRIFIEVYWGSNQFDQFRSQAKNTTQPFVYVPI' A
#
# COMPACT_ATOMS: atom_id res chain seq x y z
N ASN A 1 0.98 1.16 1.73
CA ASN A 1 0.64 2.08 2.83
C ASN A 1 1.34 1.69 4.10
N PHE A 2 1.74 2.66 4.90
CA PHE A 2 2.41 2.47 6.18
C PHE A 2 1.42 2.66 7.33
N GLN A 3 1.66 2.01 8.47
CA GLN A 3 0.92 2.26 9.71
C GLN A 3 1.03 3.74 10.11
N SER A 4 -0.03 4.30 10.70
CA SER A 4 -0.10 5.73 11.02
C SER A 4 -0.42 6.02 12.48
N CYS A 5 -0.52 4.98 13.32
CA CYS A 5 -0.85 5.11 14.72
C CYS A 5 0.30 4.55 15.56
N TRP A 6 0.83 5.34 16.47
CA TRP A 6 1.96 5.01 17.32
C TRP A 6 1.52 4.82 18.76
N ASP A 7 2.19 3.91 19.48
CA ASP A 7 1.90 3.59 20.88
C ASP A 7 2.24 4.71 21.88
N GLY A 8 2.93 5.76 21.42
CA GLY A 8 3.32 6.90 22.23
C GLY A 8 4.48 6.62 23.19
N LYS A 9 5.13 5.45 23.08
CA LYS A 9 6.13 4.97 24.03
C LYS A 9 7.42 4.51 23.36
N ASN A 10 7.32 3.61 22.38
CA ASN A 10 8.48 2.93 21.82
C ASN A 10 8.90 3.59 20.50
N LEU A 11 10.09 4.19 20.46
CA LEU A 11 10.62 4.79 19.22
C LEU A 11 10.89 3.71 18.15
N ASP A 12 11.36 2.54 18.58
CA ASP A 12 11.59 1.38 17.73
C ASP A 12 11.40 0.11 18.57
N SER A 13 10.75 -0.90 18.00
CA SER A 13 10.54 -2.21 18.63
C SER A 13 11.50 -3.24 18.02
N PRO A 14 11.84 -4.35 18.69
CA PRO A 14 12.78 -5.34 18.14
C PRO A 14 12.38 -5.93 16.77
N ASP A 15 11.09 -5.91 16.44
CA ASP A 15 10.54 -6.34 15.17
C ASP A 15 10.29 -5.18 14.18
N HIS A 16 10.65 -3.96 14.58
CA HIS A 16 10.46 -2.69 13.88
C HIS A 16 9.00 -2.36 13.50
N LYS A 17 8.01 -3.03 14.11
CA LYS A 17 6.60 -2.95 13.69
C LYS A 17 5.58 -2.97 14.83
N SER A 18 5.86 -3.64 15.93
CA SER A 18 4.92 -3.79 17.06
C SER A 18 4.54 -2.47 17.74
N HIS A 19 5.33 -1.41 17.57
CA HIS A 19 5.05 -0.09 18.12
C HIS A 19 4.06 0.76 17.28
N VAL A 20 3.59 0.24 16.12
CA VAL A 20 2.67 0.94 15.22
C VAL A 20 1.46 0.11 14.78
N ALA A 21 0.36 0.79 14.46
CA ALA A 21 -0.90 0.20 13.97
C ALA A 21 -1.54 1.00 12.83
N TYR A 22 -2.42 0.34 12.07
CA TYR A 22 -3.27 0.99 11.07
C TYR A 22 -4.41 1.78 11.71
N ARG A 23 -4.98 2.71 10.94
CA ARG A 23 -6.14 3.50 11.38
C ARG A 23 -7.40 2.63 11.37
N SER A 24 -8.41 3.08 12.11
CA SER A 24 -9.66 2.33 12.37
C SER A 24 -10.46 1.93 11.12
N GLU A 25 -10.27 2.60 9.99
CA GLU A 25 -11.00 2.30 8.74
C GLU A 25 -10.04 1.82 7.63
N GLY A 26 -8.94 1.19 8.02
CA GLY A 26 -7.91 0.69 7.13
C GLY A 26 -6.72 1.65 6.99
N ALA A 27 -5.89 1.41 5.97
CA ALA A 27 -4.63 2.12 5.86
C ALA A 27 -4.78 3.63 5.58
N ASP A 28 -5.82 4.02 4.83
CA ASP A 28 -5.96 5.40 4.34
C ASP A 28 -7.11 6.20 4.97
N ARG A 29 -7.95 5.60 5.81
CA ARG A 29 -9.18 6.23 6.34
C ARG A 29 -9.30 6.09 7.86
N GLY A 30 -10.24 6.79 8.48
CA GLY A 30 -10.50 6.71 9.92
C GLY A 30 -9.61 7.57 10.81
N SER A 31 -9.26 7.10 12.00
CA SER A 31 -8.33 7.74 12.95
C SER A 31 -7.70 6.70 13.90
N CYS A 32 -6.75 7.12 14.73
CA CYS A 32 -6.09 6.28 15.73
C CYS A 32 -6.99 6.12 16.96
N LYS A 33 -7.99 5.22 16.85
CA LYS A 33 -8.98 4.96 17.90
C LYS A 33 -8.57 3.84 18.86
N ASP A 34 -7.58 3.03 18.49
CA ASP A 34 -7.04 2.00 19.40
C ASP A 34 -6.33 2.71 20.56
N PRO A 35 -6.78 2.54 21.82
CA PRO A 35 -6.13 3.16 22.97
C PRO A 35 -4.68 2.69 23.17
N LYS A 36 -4.26 1.57 22.57
CA LYS A 36 -2.86 1.11 22.55
C LYS A 36 -1.98 1.92 21.60
N PHE A 37 -2.57 2.56 20.58
CA PHE A 37 -1.87 3.34 19.56
C PHE A 37 -2.53 4.71 19.36
N PRO A 38 -2.57 5.58 20.40
CA PRO A 38 -3.39 6.78 20.36
C PRO A 38 -2.75 7.94 19.59
N VAL A 39 -1.47 7.87 19.25
CA VAL A 39 -0.73 8.99 18.65
C VAL A 39 -0.76 8.89 17.12
N THR A 40 -1.24 9.93 16.45
CA THR A 40 -1.23 9.99 14.98
C THR A 40 0.17 10.40 14.48
N LEU A 41 0.72 9.61 13.58
CA LEU A 41 1.97 9.91 12.87
C LEU A 41 1.70 10.65 11.55
N PRO A 42 2.67 11.42 11.02
CA PRO A 42 2.63 11.89 9.64
C PRO A 42 2.45 10.72 8.68
N ARG A 43 1.53 10.87 7.72
CA ARG A 43 1.30 9.83 6.71
C ARG A 43 2.47 9.75 5.75
N ILE A 44 3.02 8.56 5.61
CA ILE A 44 3.90 8.18 4.51
C ILE A 44 3.13 7.22 3.61
N PHE A 45 3.11 7.49 2.31
CA PHE A 45 2.68 6.56 1.29
C PHE A 45 3.62 6.67 0.09
N ILE A 46 3.82 5.55 -0.60
CA ILE A 46 4.63 5.51 -1.81
C ILE A 46 3.68 5.17 -2.94
N GLU A 47 3.62 6.05 -3.93
CA GLU A 47 2.89 5.85 -5.17
C GLU A 47 3.89 5.84 -6.32
N VAL A 48 3.79 4.83 -7.17
CA VAL A 48 4.66 4.67 -8.33
C VAL A 48 3.80 4.74 -9.57
N TYR A 49 4.10 5.71 -10.44
CA TYR A 49 3.47 5.84 -11.74
C TYR A 49 4.32 5.13 -12.79
N TRP A 50 3.65 4.36 -13.65
CA TRP A 50 4.28 3.76 -14.83
C TRP A 50 3.50 4.16 -16.09
N GLY A 51 4.18 4.78 -17.04
CA GLY A 51 3.59 5.17 -18.32
C GLY A 51 3.34 3.95 -19.20
N SER A 52 2.08 3.72 -19.58
CA SER A 52 1.68 2.60 -20.45
C SER A 52 1.35 3.01 -21.89
N ASN A 53 1.55 4.28 -22.24
CA ASN A 53 1.23 4.83 -23.55
C ASN A 53 1.97 4.14 -24.71
N GLN A 54 3.17 3.61 -24.47
CA GLN A 54 3.92 2.83 -25.48
C GLN A 54 3.17 1.55 -25.92
N PHE A 55 2.26 1.06 -25.09
CA PHE A 55 1.44 -0.12 -25.38
C PHE A 55 0.14 0.20 -26.12
N ASP A 56 -0.23 1.48 -26.29
CA ASP A 56 -1.49 1.85 -26.95
C ASP A 56 -1.58 1.37 -28.40
N GLN A 57 -0.45 1.32 -29.12
CA GLN A 57 -0.39 0.76 -30.48
C GLN A 57 -0.77 -0.72 -30.55
N PHE A 58 -0.65 -1.45 -29.44
CA PHE A 58 -0.98 -2.88 -29.34
C PHE A 58 -2.37 -3.11 -28.71
N ARG A 59 -3.12 -2.05 -28.40
CA ARG A 59 -4.41 -2.14 -27.68
C ARG A 59 -5.44 -3.00 -28.41
N SER A 60 -5.45 -2.98 -29.74
CA SER A 60 -6.32 -3.83 -30.57
C SER A 60 -6.00 -5.33 -30.43
N GLN A 61 -4.79 -5.68 -29.97
CA GLN A 61 -4.33 -7.05 -29.79
C GLN A 61 -4.49 -7.55 -28.35
N ALA A 62 -5.11 -6.77 -27.45
CA ALA A 62 -5.18 -7.09 -26.02
C ALA A 62 -5.87 -8.43 -25.68
N LYS A 63 -6.68 -8.98 -26.59
CA LYS A 63 -7.35 -10.29 -26.43
C LYS A 63 -6.74 -11.39 -27.30
N ASN A 64 -5.60 -11.14 -27.95
CA ASN A 64 -4.92 -12.14 -28.75
C ASN A 64 -4.28 -13.20 -27.83
N THR A 65 -4.80 -14.42 -27.88
CA THR A 65 -4.34 -15.54 -27.03
C THR A 65 -2.95 -16.05 -27.39
N THR A 66 -2.38 -15.66 -28.54
CA THR A 66 -1.02 -16.05 -28.96
C THR A 66 0.04 -14.99 -28.63
N GLN A 67 -0.32 -13.94 -27.90
CA GLN A 67 0.56 -12.83 -27.56
C GLN A 67 1.55 -13.24 -26.43
N PRO A 68 2.83 -12.84 -26.46
CA PRO A 68 3.83 -13.29 -25.48
C PRO A 68 3.66 -12.75 -24.04
N PHE A 69 2.74 -11.81 -23.79
CA PHE A 69 2.48 -11.17 -22.50
C PHE A 69 1.07 -11.51 -21.96
N VAL A 70 0.50 -12.66 -22.35
CA VAL A 70 -0.71 -13.17 -21.71
C VAL A 70 -0.32 -13.67 -20.31
N TYR A 71 -1.04 -13.21 -19.28
CA TYR A 71 -0.93 -13.79 -17.95
C TYR A 71 -1.47 -15.22 -18.04
N VAL A 72 -0.58 -16.20 -18.11
CA VAL A 72 -0.96 -17.62 -18.06
C VAL A 72 -1.11 -17.98 -16.59
N PRO A 73 -2.32 -18.29 -16.09
CA PRO A 73 -2.44 -18.89 -14.78
C PRO A 73 -1.79 -20.27 -14.83
N ILE A 74 -0.72 -20.45 -14.04
CA ILE A 74 -0.17 -21.76 -13.69
C ILE A 74 -1.12 -22.47 -12.72
#